data_AF-T0CZ96-F1
#
_entry.id   AF-T0CZ96-F1
#
_cell.length_a   1.000
_cell.length_b   1.000
_cell.length_c   1.000
_cell.angle_alpha   90.00
_cell.angle_beta   90.00
_cell.angle_gamma   90.00
#
_symmetry.space_group_name_H-M   'P 1'
#
loop_
_entity.id
_entity.type
_entity.pdbx_description
1 polymer ?
#
loop_
_entity_poly.entity_id
_entity_poly.type
_entity_poly.pdbx_seq_one_letter_code
_entity_poly.pdbx_strand_id
1 'polypeptide(L)'
;MEAKLGFGKVVGVMAVVFAIGAILYWIGEPSATGVPFIQAVGYAVLSNYAIILAVGISIGMAKENQGAAALAAFLGYEVIIQGASALSKTIDIGDKGSIVLVAGLIAGVLAGYMYNRYHRTKLPAVLAFFGGRRFVPIVTAGACLLIAFVLGHIWH
;
A
#
# COMPACT_ATOMS: atom_id res chain seq x y z
N MET A 1 -2.15 -26.33 -7.41
CA MET A 1 -2.18 -26.17 -5.94
C MET A 1 -1.39 -24.90 -5.64
N GLU A 2 -2.06 -23.76 -5.53
CA GLU A 2 -1.37 -22.47 -5.38
C GLU A 2 -0.62 -22.44 -4.05
N ALA A 3 0.70 -22.34 -4.11
CA ALA A 3 1.54 -22.25 -2.94
C ALA A 3 1.17 -20.97 -2.18
N LYS A 4 0.60 -21.12 -0.97
CA LYS A 4 0.36 -20.01 -0.07
C LYS A 4 1.68 -19.25 0.11
N LEU A 5 1.75 -18.00 -0.35
CA LEU A 5 2.92 -17.16 -0.15
C LEU A 5 2.94 -16.78 1.34
N GLY A 6 3.65 -17.56 2.15
CA GLY A 6 3.78 -17.30 3.58
C GLY A 6 4.42 -15.93 3.84
N PHE A 7 4.10 -15.30 4.97
CA PHE A 7 4.55 -13.94 5.33
C PHE A 7 6.05 -13.71 5.07
N GLY A 8 6.91 -14.67 5.46
CA GLY A 8 8.35 -14.58 5.21
C GLY A 8 8.74 -14.51 3.73
N LYS A 9 8.01 -15.19 2.84
CA LYS A 9 8.24 -15.09 1.38
C LYS A 9 7.87 -13.71 0.86
N VAL A 10 6.81 -13.10 1.40
CA VAL A 10 6.38 -11.75 1.00
C VAL A 10 7.41 -10.71 1.41
N VAL A 11 7.92 -10.78 2.64
CA VAL A 11 9.01 -9.91 3.10
C VAL A 11 10.25 -10.08 2.23
N GLY A 12 10.57 -11.32 1.83
CA GLY A 12 11.64 -11.59 0.86
C GLY A 12 11.43 -10.89 -0.48
N VAL A 13 10.22 -10.96 -1.06
CA VAL A 13 9.90 -10.27 -2.32
C VAL A 13 10.03 -8.76 -2.17
N MET A 14 9.55 -8.17 -1.07
CA MET A 14 9.69 -6.74 -0.81
C MET A 14 11.16 -6.31 -0.72
N ALA A 15 11.97 -7.08 0.02
CA ALA A 15 13.40 -6.81 0.14
C ALA A 15 14.09 -6.83 -1.24
N VAL A 16 13.70 -7.76 -2.12
CA VAL A 16 14.20 -7.80 -3.50
C VAL A 16 13.77 -6.55 -4.30
N VAL A 17 12.52 -6.10 -4.17
CA VAL A 17 12.05 -4.88 -4.85
C VAL A 17 12.87 -3.66 -4.41
N PHE A 18 13.11 -3.51 -3.11
CA PHE A 18 13.96 -2.43 -2.59
C PHE A 18 15.41 -2.55 -3.03
N ALA A 19 15.97 -3.76 -3.02
CA ALA A 19 17.33 -4.00 -3.50
C ALA A 19 17.50 -3.63 -4.97
N ILE A 20 16.53 -3.98 -5.83
CA ILE A 20 16.55 -3.58 -7.24
C ILE A 20 16.49 -2.05 -7.36
N GLY A 21 15.60 -1.38 -6.62
CA GLY A 21 15.53 0.09 -6.60
C GLY A 21 16.87 0.74 -6.20
N ALA A 22 17.52 0.21 -5.16
CA ALA A 22 18.82 0.69 -4.69
C ALA A 22 19.95 0.44 -5.70
N ILE A 23 19.99 -0.74 -6.33
CA ILE A 23 20.99 -1.06 -7.36
C ILE A 23 20.82 -0.15 -8.56
N LEU A 24 19.59 0.07 -9.04
CA LEU A 24 19.35 1.00 -10.15
C LEU A 24 19.77 2.43 -9.78
N TYR A 25 19.43 2.87 -8.57
CA TYR A 25 19.83 4.19 -8.10
C TYR A 25 21.36 4.34 -8.09
N TRP A 26 22.07 3.33 -7.58
CA TRP A 26 23.53 3.30 -7.52
C TRP A 26 24.19 3.28 -8.91
N ILE A 27 23.67 2.47 -9.84
CA ILE A 27 24.19 2.41 -11.22
C ILE A 27 24.10 3.78 -11.91
N GLY A 28 23.03 4.53 -11.67
CA GLY A 28 22.82 5.84 -12.28
C GLY A 28 23.64 6.99 -11.69
N GLU A 29 24.34 6.76 -10.58
CA GLU A 29 25.16 7.78 -9.92
C GLU A 29 26.33 8.26 -10.82
N PRO A 30 26.74 9.54 -10.75
CA PRO A 30 27.90 10.06 -11.52
C PRO A 30 29.20 9.27 -11.35
N SER A 31 29.35 8.57 -10.22
CA SER A 31 30.50 7.72 -9.90
C SER A 31 30.48 6.35 -10.58
N ALA A 32 29.32 5.90 -11.06
CA ALA A 32 29.14 4.59 -11.69
C ALA A 32 29.02 4.72 -13.22
N THR A 33 27.80 4.93 -13.74
CA THR A 33 27.57 5.15 -15.19
C THR A 33 27.21 6.58 -15.53
N GLY A 34 26.82 7.39 -14.53
CA GLY A 34 26.45 8.80 -14.71
C GLY A 34 25.25 9.03 -15.62
N VAL A 35 24.38 8.04 -15.82
CA VAL A 35 23.16 8.16 -16.61
C VAL A 35 21.98 8.56 -15.71
N PRO A 36 21.51 9.83 -15.75
CA PRO A 36 20.49 10.33 -14.83
C PRO A 36 19.14 9.61 -14.94
N PHE A 37 18.84 9.06 -16.14
CA PHE A 37 17.65 8.25 -16.37
C PHE A 37 17.60 7.03 -15.45
N ILE A 38 18.72 6.30 -15.30
CA ILE A 38 18.75 5.08 -14.48
C ILE A 38 18.60 5.46 -13.00
N GLN A 39 19.25 6.55 -12.58
CA GLN A 39 19.16 7.04 -11.22
C GLN A 39 17.72 7.42 -10.85
N ALA A 40 17.01 8.12 -11.75
CA ALA A 40 15.63 8.53 -11.55
C ALA A 40 14.69 7.32 -11.41
N VAL A 41 14.89 6.26 -12.20
CA VAL A 41 14.09 5.02 -12.10
C VAL A 41 14.33 4.33 -10.75
N GLY A 42 15.58 4.22 -10.29
CA GLY A 42 15.89 3.66 -8.98
C GLY A 42 15.26 4.46 -7.84
N TYR A 43 15.38 5.80 -7.90
CA TYR A 43 14.75 6.69 -6.94
C TYR A 43 13.22 6.55 -6.92
N ALA A 44 12.57 6.38 -8.06
CA ALA A 44 11.11 6.20 -8.14
C ALA A 44 10.62 4.95 -7.39
N VAL A 45 11.40 3.85 -7.40
CA VAL A 45 11.06 2.67 -6.60
C VAL A 45 11.23 2.95 -5.11
N LEU A 46 12.34 3.59 -4.74
CA LEU A 46 12.67 3.87 -3.34
C LEU A 46 11.73 4.91 -2.72
N SER A 47 11.24 5.90 -3.48
CA SER A 47 10.32 6.92 -2.99
C SER A 47 8.92 6.38 -2.70
N ASN A 48 8.55 5.24 -3.31
CA ASN A 48 7.29 4.54 -3.10
C ASN A 48 7.37 3.46 -1.99
N TYR A 49 8.26 3.63 -1.02
CA TYR A 49 8.49 2.63 0.03
C TYR A 49 7.25 2.28 0.85
N ALA A 50 6.42 3.28 1.18
CA ALA A 50 5.26 3.07 2.04
C ALA A 50 4.17 2.23 1.37
N ILE A 51 3.94 2.39 0.07
CA ILE A 51 2.93 1.62 -0.65
C ILE A 51 3.40 0.19 -0.91
N ILE A 52 4.70 -0.01 -1.21
CA ILE A 52 5.31 -1.34 -1.29
C ILE A 52 5.15 -2.07 0.05
N LEU A 53 5.38 -1.36 1.16
CA LEU A 53 5.16 -1.88 2.51
C LEU A 53 3.69 -2.23 2.77
N ALA A 54 2.76 -1.33 2.44
CA ALA A 54 1.32 -1.56 2.62
C ALA A 54 0.85 -2.82 1.89
N VAL A 55 1.21 -2.92 0.61
CA VAL A 55 0.87 -4.06 -0.25
C VAL A 55 1.47 -5.35 0.31
N GLY A 56 2.74 -5.34 0.68
CA GLY A 56 3.42 -6.50 1.24
C GLY A 56 2.80 -7.00 2.55
N ILE A 57 2.48 -6.10 3.49
CA ILE A 57 1.80 -6.47 4.74
C ILE A 57 0.45 -7.12 4.45
N SER A 58 -0.33 -6.53 3.53
CA SER A 58 -1.66 -7.06 3.19
C SER A 58 -1.60 -8.47 2.57
N ILE A 59 -0.65 -8.70 1.66
CA ILE A 59 -0.42 -10.00 1.01
C ILE A 59 0.02 -11.03 2.05
N GLY A 60 0.92 -10.65 2.95
CA GLY A 60 1.42 -11.51 4.02
C GLY A 60 0.35 -11.90 5.04
N MET A 61 -0.62 -11.01 5.28
CA MET A 61 -1.76 -11.27 6.19
C MET A 61 -2.92 -12.01 5.51
N ALA A 62 -3.08 -11.89 4.20
CA ALA A 62 -4.20 -12.48 3.47
C ALA A 62 -4.10 -14.01 3.41
N LYS A 63 -5.13 -14.70 3.92
CA LYS A 63 -5.16 -16.17 3.99
C LYS A 63 -5.30 -16.87 2.63
N GLU A 64 -6.00 -16.23 1.69
CA GLU A 64 -6.36 -16.77 0.37
C GLU A 64 -6.32 -15.66 -0.67
N ASN A 65 -6.02 -15.95 -1.95
CA ASN A 65 -6.08 -15.01 -3.08
C ASN A 65 -5.56 -13.59 -2.78
N GLN A 66 -4.24 -13.47 -2.79
CA GLN A 66 -3.49 -12.30 -2.35
C GLN A 66 -3.65 -11.06 -3.24
N GLY A 67 -4.06 -11.23 -4.50
CA GLY A 67 -4.23 -10.10 -5.43
C GLY A 67 -5.32 -9.11 -5.00
N ALA A 68 -6.43 -9.60 -4.45
CA ALA A 68 -7.52 -8.73 -3.99
C ALA A 68 -7.14 -7.95 -2.72
N ALA A 69 -6.35 -8.54 -1.82
CA ALA A 69 -5.82 -7.87 -0.64
C ALA A 69 -4.80 -6.79 -1.02
N ALA A 70 -3.91 -7.09 -1.97
CA ALA A 70 -2.92 -6.15 -2.49
C ALA A 70 -3.57 -4.89 -3.08
N LEU A 71 -4.59 -5.07 -3.93
CA LEU A 71 -5.32 -3.95 -4.53
C LEU A 71 -6.12 -3.15 -3.49
N ALA A 72 -6.67 -3.82 -2.47
CA ALA A 72 -7.33 -3.14 -1.36
C ALA A 72 -6.36 -2.29 -0.54
N ALA A 73 -5.12 -2.76 -0.32
CA ALA A 73 -4.08 -2.02 0.38
C ALA A 73 -3.59 -0.80 -0.42
N PHE A 74 -3.39 -0.97 -1.73
CA PHE A 74 -3.06 0.14 -2.64
C PHE A 74 -4.12 1.23 -2.58
N LEU A 75 -5.40 0.85 -2.77
CA LEU A 75 -6.51 1.80 -2.70
C LEU A 75 -6.61 2.46 -1.32
N GLY A 76 -6.50 1.68 -0.24
CA GLY A 76 -6.60 2.17 1.12
C GLY A 76 -5.48 3.16 1.48
N TYR A 77 -4.26 2.92 0.99
CA TYR A 77 -3.12 3.83 1.17
C TYR A 77 -3.35 5.17 0.48
N GLU A 78 -3.77 5.15 -0.80
CA GLU A 78 -4.05 6.38 -1.55
C GLU A 78 -5.18 7.19 -0.90
N VAL A 79 -6.24 6.52 -0.42
CA VAL A 79 -7.33 7.20 0.30
C VAL A 79 -6.84 7.90 1.57
N ILE A 80 -5.90 7.30 2.31
CA ILE A 80 -5.34 7.93 3.52
C ILE A 80 -4.49 9.14 3.15
N ILE A 81 -3.53 8.99 2.21
CA ILE A 81 -2.61 10.07 1.84
C ILE A 81 -3.38 11.26 1.25
N GLN A 82 -4.22 11.01 0.25
CA GLN A 82 -4.97 12.06 -0.43
C GLN A 82 -6.06 12.65 0.47
N GLY A 83 -6.73 11.81 1.27
CA GLY A 83 -7.76 12.25 2.20
C GLY A 83 -7.21 13.11 3.33
N ALA A 84 -6.04 12.76 3.88
CA ALA A 84 -5.36 13.57 4.88
C ALA A 84 -4.86 14.90 4.27
N SER A 85 -4.24 14.84 3.09
CA SER A 85 -3.76 16.03 2.37
C SER A 85 -4.87 17.03 2.07
N ALA A 86 -6.08 16.57 1.72
CA ALA A 86 -7.23 17.44 1.46
C ALA A 86 -7.72 18.22 2.70
N LEU A 87 -7.51 17.69 3.91
CA LEU A 87 -7.93 18.34 5.17
C LEU A 87 -6.87 19.30 5.73
N SER A 88 -5.61 19.05 5.40
CA SER A 88 -4.49 19.86 5.84
C SER A 88 -4.10 20.89 4.77
N LYS A 89 -4.33 22.18 5.03
CA LYS A 89 -3.87 23.25 4.13
C LYS A 89 -2.33 23.36 4.01
N THR A 90 -1.58 22.55 4.77
CA THR A 90 -0.14 22.66 5.00
C THR A 90 0.64 21.35 4.85
N ILE A 91 0.02 20.22 4.45
CA ILE A 91 0.82 19.00 4.21
C ILE A 91 1.56 19.16 2.89
N ASP A 92 2.76 19.71 2.98
CA ASP A 92 3.82 19.42 2.04
C ASP A 92 4.17 17.94 2.24
N ILE A 93 3.70 17.08 1.35
CA ILE A 93 3.97 15.63 1.36
C ILE A 93 5.50 15.36 1.32
N GLY A 94 6.30 16.37 0.97
CA GLY A 94 7.76 16.34 1.02
C GLY A 94 8.39 16.36 2.42
N ASP A 95 7.75 16.91 3.45
CA ASP A 95 8.40 17.19 4.75
C ASP A 95 8.07 16.15 5.85
N LYS A 96 7.02 15.34 5.67
CA LYS A 96 6.56 14.35 6.68
C LYS A 96 6.66 12.91 6.18
N GLY A 97 7.85 12.42 5.84
CA GLY A 97 8.07 11.00 5.50
C GLY A 97 7.49 10.01 6.54
N SER A 98 7.35 10.43 7.80
CA SER A 98 6.70 9.66 8.86
C SER A 98 5.21 9.40 8.62
N ILE A 99 4.43 10.36 8.11
CA ILE A 99 2.98 10.14 7.88
C ILE A 99 2.75 9.17 6.74
N VAL A 100 3.60 9.25 5.71
CA VAL A 100 3.57 8.37 4.55
C VAL A 100 3.82 6.92 4.98
N LEU A 101 4.83 6.68 5.81
CA LEU A 101 5.11 5.36 6.38
C LEU A 101 3.96 4.84 7.25
N VAL A 102 3.43 5.67 8.14
CA VAL A 102 2.32 5.32 9.04
C VAL A 102 1.07 4.98 8.25
N ALA A 103 0.73 5.77 7.23
CA ALA A 103 -0.38 5.50 6.32
C ALA A 103 -0.20 4.15 5.61
N GLY A 104 1.01 3.83 5.15
CA GLY A 104 1.33 2.53 4.55
C GLY A 104 1.12 1.36 5.51
N LEU A 105 1.62 1.46 6.74
CA LEU A 105 1.44 0.44 7.78
C LEU A 105 -0.04 0.21 8.10
N ILE A 106 -0.80 1.30 8.33
CA ILE A 106 -2.22 1.22 8.66
C ILE A 106 -3.01 0.63 7.49
N ALA A 107 -2.81 1.12 6.27
CA ALA A 107 -3.49 0.62 5.08
C ALA A 107 -3.21 -0.87 4.85
N GLY A 108 -1.96 -1.31 4.99
CA GLY A 108 -1.57 -2.71 4.81
C GLY A 108 -2.21 -3.65 5.82
N VAL A 109 -2.15 -3.30 7.11
CA VAL A 109 -2.77 -4.09 8.19
C VAL A 109 -4.30 -4.13 8.03
N LEU A 110 -4.91 -2.97 7.77
CA LEU A 110 -6.35 -2.85 7.62
C LEU A 110 -6.85 -3.65 6.41
N ALA A 111 -6.20 -3.52 5.25
CA ALA A 111 -6.56 -4.28 4.06
C ALA A 111 -6.44 -5.79 4.29
N GLY A 112 -5.35 -6.25 4.93
CA GLY A 112 -5.17 -7.66 5.28
C GLY A 112 -6.24 -8.18 6.23
N TYR A 113 -6.60 -7.38 7.24
CA TYR A 113 -7.67 -7.70 8.19
C TYR A 113 -9.05 -7.73 7.52
N MET A 114 -9.40 -6.68 6.76
CA MET A 114 -10.67 -6.56 6.05
C MET A 114 -10.84 -7.67 5.02
N TYR A 115 -9.75 -8.05 4.33
CA TYR A 115 -9.75 -9.19 3.45
C TYR A 115 -10.16 -10.46 4.19
N ASN A 116 -9.45 -10.80 5.27
CA ASN A 116 -9.71 -12.00 6.04
C ASN A 116 -11.15 -12.03 6.62
N ARG A 117 -11.72 -10.86 6.95
CA ARG A 117 -13.06 -10.74 7.51
C ARG A 117 -14.17 -10.77 6.45
N TYR A 118 -14.00 -10.08 5.32
CA TYR A 118 -15.10 -9.76 4.38
C TYR A 118 -15.00 -10.46 3.01
N HIS A 119 -13.93 -11.18 2.71
CA HIS A 119 -13.74 -11.84 1.40
C HIS A 119 -14.82 -12.88 1.01
N ARG A 120 -15.63 -13.37 1.96
CA ARG A 120 -16.73 -14.32 1.74
C ARG A 120 -18.13 -13.74 2.00
N THR A 121 -18.22 -12.43 2.24
CA THR A 121 -19.50 -11.78 2.56
C THR A 121 -20.42 -11.78 1.34
N LYS A 122 -21.66 -12.23 1.52
CA LYS A 122 -22.70 -12.19 0.48
C LYS A 122 -23.58 -10.96 0.69
N LEU A 123 -23.82 -10.22 -0.39
CA LEU A 123 -24.68 -9.05 -0.41
C LEU A 123 -26.08 -9.39 -0.97
N PRO A 124 -27.12 -8.62 -0.64
CA PRO A 124 -28.47 -8.81 -1.18
C PRO A 124 -28.50 -8.70 -2.71
N ALA A 125 -29.54 -9.23 -3.36
CA ALA A 125 -29.61 -9.44 -4.81
C ALA A 125 -29.23 -8.21 -5.66
N VAL A 126 -29.61 -7.01 -5.23
CA VAL A 126 -29.31 -5.74 -5.92
C VAL A 126 -27.80 -5.39 -5.91
N LEU A 127 -27.07 -5.81 -4.88
CA LEU A 127 -25.64 -5.53 -4.68
C LEU A 127 -24.76 -6.78 -4.83
N ALA A 128 -25.32 -7.89 -5.31
CA ALA A 128 -24.63 -9.17 -5.40
C ALA A 128 -23.34 -9.11 -6.25
N PHE A 129 -23.26 -8.16 -7.20
CA PHE A 129 -22.06 -7.91 -8.01
C PHE A 129 -20.83 -7.53 -7.18
N PHE A 130 -21.03 -6.82 -6.06
CA PHE A 130 -19.98 -6.38 -5.16
C PHE A 130 -19.66 -7.41 -4.07
N GLY A 131 -20.35 -8.55 -4.05
CA GLY A 131 -20.17 -9.57 -3.02
C GLY A 131 -18.80 -10.27 -3.09
N GLY A 132 -18.45 -10.93 -1.98
CA GLY A 132 -17.23 -11.72 -1.83
C GLY A 132 -15.98 -10.86 -1.89
N ARG A 133 -15.02 -11.27 -2.72
CA ARG A 133 -13.67 -10.66 -2.77
C ARG A 133 -13.65 -9.24 -3.32
N ARG A 134 -14.67 -8.85 -4.11
CA ARG A 134 -14.84 -7.50 -4.65
C ARG A 134 -15.33 -6.50 -3.61
N PHE A 135 -15.88 -6.99 -2.50
CA PHE A 135 -16.35 -6.15 -1.40
C PHE A 135 -15.19 -5.59 -0.59
N VAL A 136 -14.06 -6.32 -0.56
CA VAL A 136 -12.92 -5.98 0.30
C VAL A 136 -12.34 -4.59 0.00
N PRO A 137 -12.05 -4.21 -1.27
CA PRO A 137 -11.59 -2.86 -1.57
C PRO A 137 -12.59 -1.77 -1.14
N ILE A 138 -13.90 -2.04 -1.25
CA ILE A 138 -14.95 -1.07 -0.89
C ILE A 138 -14.95 -0.80 0.62
N VAL A 139 -14.95 -1.86 1.43
CA VAL A 139 -14.92 -1.73 2.89
C VAL A 139 -13.60 -1.12 3.36
N THR A 140 -12.49 -1.52 2.74
CA THR A 140 -11.16 -0.99 3.08
C THR A 140 -11.08 0.50 2.78
N ALA A 141 -11.55 0.95 1.61
CA ALA A 141 -11.60 2.37 1.26
C ALA A 141 -12.47 3.17 2.24
N GLY A 142 -13.65 2.66 2.60
CA GLY A 142 -14.52 3.32 3.59
C GLY A 142 -13.87 3.42 4.97
N ALA A 143 -13.19 2.37 5.43
CA ALA A 143 -12.49 2.39 6.71
C ALA A 143 -11.25 3.32 6.67
N CYS A 144 -10.49 3.29 5.57
CA CYS A 144 -9.37 4.20 5.34
C CYS A 144 -9.80 5.67 5.26
N LEU A 145 -11.00 5.97 4.75
CA LEU A 145 -11.54 7.33 4.70
C LEU A 145 -11.73 7.90 6.11
N LEU A 146 -12.27 7.11 7.04
CA LEU A 146 -12.43 7.52 8.43
C LEU A 146 -11.08 7.77 9.10
N ILE A 147 -10.09 6.91 8.80
CA ILE A 147 -8.73 7.09 9.29
C ILE A 147 -8.09 8.35 8.70
N ALA A 148 -8.27 8.60 7.40
CA ALA A 148 -7.79 9.80 6.73
C ALA A 148 -8.36 11.07 7.38
N PHE A 149 -9.65 11.05 7.72
CA PHE A 149 -10.31 12.15 8.42
C PHE A 149 -9.69 12.43 9.79
N VAL A 150 -9.44 11.38 10.58
CA VAL A 150 -8.81 11.49 11.90
C VAL A 150 -7.35 11.95 11.79
N LEU A 151 -6.56 11.32 10.92
CA LEU A 151 -5.16 11.67 10.71
C LEU A 151 -4.99 13.09 10.16
N GLY A 152 -5.87 13.52 9.24
CA GLY A 152 -5.87 14.87 8.69
C GLY A 152 -6.12 15.96 9.73
N HIS A 153 -6.82 15.66 10.83
CA HIS A 153 -7.02 16.61 11.94
C HIS A 153 -5.90 16.57 12.99
N ILE A 154 -5.38 15.38 13.30
CA ILE A 154 -4.32 15.21 14.31
C ILE A 154 -2.97 15.69 13.77
N TRP A 155 -2.76 15.56 12.46
CA TRP A 155 -1.45 15.72 11.81
C TRP A 155 -1.43 16.91 10.82
N HIS A 156 -1.86 18.09 11.26
CA HIS A 156 -1.66 19.36 10.51
C HIS A 156 -0.20 19.80 10.49
#